data_AF-A0A958S9A3-F1
#
_entry.id   AF-A0A958S9A3-F1
#
_cell.length_a   1.000
_cell.length_b   1.000
_cell.length_c   1.000
_cell.angle_alpha   90.00
_cell.angle_beta   90.00
_cell.angle_gamma   90.00
#
_symmetry.space_group_name_H-M   'P 1'
#
loop_
_entity.id
_entity.type
_entity.pdbx_description
1 polymer ?
#
loop_
_entity_poly.entity_id
_entity_poly.type
_entity_poly.pdbx_seq_one_letter_code
_entity_poly.pdbx_strand_id
1 'polypeptide(L)'
;MSKNTETKKLEIMREVIAVSIPIIITLGAFAMVVIIRRLEHLEKIKMIEKGMDISKMQKPHKPGGAIKFALMAVGVGIGLFVASVLDSYTSIDNEALYFAMIFICGGAGLFVGNQIADKKIKEEREAGM
;
A
#
# COMPACT_ATOMS: atom_id res chain seq x y z
N MET A 1 47.87 16.13 -0.88
CA MET A 1 46.88 15.51 -1.79
C MET A 1 45.91 14.52 -1.11
N SER A 2 46.08 14.15 0.17
CA SER A 2 45.27 13.10 0.84
C SER A 2 43.91 13.55 1.45
N LYS A 3 43.74 14.84 1.78
CA LYS A 3 42.53 15.33 2.50
C LYS A 3 41.21 15.22 1.71
N ASN A 4 41.24 15.18 0.37
CA ASN A 4 40.03 15.18 -0.47
C ASN A 4 39.32 13.80 -0.53
N THR A 5 40.06 12.73 -0.24
CA THR A 5 39.51 11.36 -0.22
C THR A 5 38.74 11.07 1.07
N GLU A 6 39.18 11.63 2.18
CA GLU A 6 38.53 11.49 3.50
C GLU A 6 37.22 12.30 3.56
N THR A 7 37.20 13.52 3.00
CA THR A 7 35.98 14.34 2.93
C THR A 7 34.92 13.73 2.00
N LYS A 8 35.31 13.19 0.84
CA LYS A 8 34.39 12.47 -0.06
C LYS A 8 33.80 11.22 0.59
N LYS A 9 34.59 10.46 1.37
CA LYS A 9 34.08 9.29 2.10
C LYS A 9 33.03 9.67 3.14
N LEU A 10 33.17 10.82 3.80
CA LEU A 10 32.21 11.32 4.78
C LEU A 10 30.90 11.80 4.13
N GLU A 11 30.94 12.40 2.94
CA GLU A 11 29.75 12.76 2.18
C GLU A 11 28.99 11.53 1.69
N ILE A 12 29.68 10.53 1.13
CA ILE A 12 29.08 9.27 0.70
C ILE A 12 28.45 8.53 1.89
N MET A 13 29.12 8.50 3.04
CA MET A 13 28.58 7.86 4.24
C MET A 13 27.29 8.57 4.72
N ARG A 14 27.22 9.90 4.62
CA ARG A 14 26.00 10.67 4.94
C ARG A 14 24.86 10.41 3.96
N GLU A 15 25.12 10.37 2.65
CA GLU A 15 24.09 10.05 1.66
C GLU A 15 23.57 8.61 1.80
N VAL A 16 24.46 7.65 2.06
CA VAL A 16 24.07 6.26 2.31
C VAL A 16 23.19 6.17 3.56
N ILE A 17 23.50 6.91 4.63
CA ILE A 17 22.66 6.96 5.84
C ILE A 17 21.31 7.62 5.53
N ALA A 18 21.29 8.71 4.76
CA ALA A 18 20.05 9.41 4.40
C ALA A 18 19.11 8.54 3.57
N VAL A 19 19.64 7.73 2.65
CA VAL A 19 18.85 6.84 1.77
C VAL A 19 18.47 5.52 2.46
N SER A 20 19.29 5.01 3.39
CA SER A 20 19.00 3.75 4.07
C SER A 20 17.84 3.82 5.07
N ILE A 21 17.64 4.96 5.73
CA ILE A 21 16.53 5.18 6.67
C ILE A 21 15.15 4.93 6.03
N PRO A 22 14.76 5.60 4.92
CA PRO A 22 13.44 5.41 4.32
C PRO A 22 13.27 3.98 3.76
N ILE A 23 14.33 3.35 3.24
CA ILE A 23 14.27 1.98 2.72
C ILE A 23 13.91 0.99 3.82
N ILE A 24 14.58 1.07 4.97
CA ILE A 24 14.35 0.16 6.11
C ILE A 24 12.94 0.36 6.68
N ILE A 25 12.48 1.61 6.80
CA ILE A 25 11.13 1.94 7.30
C ILE A 25 10.06 1.38 6.36
N THR A 26 10.23 1.56 5.05
CA THR A 26 9.26 1.09 4.04
C THR A 26 9.19 -0.44 4.00
N LEU A 27 10.34 -1.12 4.06
CA LEU A 27 10.42 -2.58 4.18
C LEU A 27 9.78 -3.09 5.48
N GLY A 28 10.03 -2.43 6.60
CA GLY A 28 9.44 -2.78 7.90
C GLY A 28 7.92 -2.63 7.91
N ALA A 29 7.39 -1.53 7.37
CA ALA A 29 5.96 -1.32 7.24
C ALA A 29 5.30 -2.36 6.32
N PHE A 30 5.94 -2.67 5.19
CA PHE A 30 5.46 -3.70 4.28
C PHE A 30 5.44 -5.10 4.93
N ALA A 31 6.53 -5.46 5.62
CA ALA A 31 6.61 -6.71 6.37
C ALA A 31 5.53 -6.82 7.45
N MET A 32 5.28 -5.73 8.20
CA MET A 32 4.23 -5.68 9.22
C MET A 32 2.84 -5.97 8.62
N VAL A 33 2.50 -5.35 7.49
CA VAL A 33 1.22 -5.57 6.80
C VAL A 33 1.07 -7.02 6.33
N VAL A 34 2.14 -7.62 5.78
CA VAL A 34 2.15 -9.03 5.35
C VAL A 34 2.00 -9.98 6.54
N ILE A 35 2.63 -9.69 7.67
CA ILE A 35 2.53 -10.48 8.89
C ILE A 35 1.09 -10.45 9.42
N ILE A 36 0.46 -9.28 9.51
CA ILE A 36 -0.94 -9.16 9.94
C ILE A 36 -1.87 -9.97 9.03
N ARG A 37 -1.67 -9.89 7.71
CA ARG A 37 -2.41 -10.71 6.73
C ARG A 37 -2.21 -12.21 6.97
N ARG A 38 -0.98 -12.66 7.23
CA ARG A 38 -0.70 -14.08 7.54
C ARG A 38 -1.34 -14.52 8.85
N LEU A 39 -1.33 -13.69 9.89
CA LEU A 39 -1.92 -14.02 11.19
C LEU A 39 -3.44 -14.23 11.09
N GLU A 40 -4.15 -13.34 10.37
CA GLU A 40 -5.60 -13.49 10.15
C GLU A 40 -5.96 -14.80 9.41
N HIS A 41 -5.09 -15.27 8.51
CA HIS A 41 -5.28 -16.55 7.82
C HIS A 41 -5.03 -17.75 8.73
N LEU A 42 -4.01 -17.69 9.59
CA LEU A 42 -3.68 -18.76 10.53
C LEU A 42 -4.69 -18.88 11.68
N GLU A 43 -5.24 -17.76 12.14
CA GLU A 43 -6.30 -17.75 13.15
C GLU A 43 -7.56 -18.47 12.65
N LYS A 44 -7.94 -18.26 11.39
CA LYS A 44 -9.08 -18.94 10.76
C LYS A 44 -8.88 -20.45 10.69
N ILE A 45 -7.68 -20.91 10.35
CA ILE A 45 -7.38 -22.35 10.26
C ILE A 45 -7.43 -23.02 11.64
N LYS A 46 -6.85 -22.38 12.67
CA LYS A 46 -6.87 -22.91 14.05
C LYS A 46 -8.27 -22.97 14.66
N MET A 47 -9.18 -22.09 14.22
CA MET A 47 -10.59 -22.15 14.64
C MET A 47 -11.32 -23.37 14.03
N ILE A 48 -10.96 -23.79 12.80
CA ILE A 48 -11.49 -25.01 12.17
C ILE A 48 -10.97 -26.25 12.93
N GLU A 49 -9.68 -26.28 13.24
CA GLU A 49 -9.04 -27.41 13.93
C GLU A 49 -9.56 -27.62 15.37
N LYS A 50 -10.02 -26.56 16.03
CA LYS A 50 -10.63 -26.63 17.38
C LYS A 50 -12.11 -27.02 17.37
N GLY A 51 -12.67 -27.41 16.22
CA GLY A 51 -14.08 -27.83 16.11
C GLY A 51 -15.08 -26.69 16.29
N MET A 52 -14.64 -25.43 16.16
CA MET A 52 -15.52 -24.28 16.19
C MET A 52 -16.19 -24.16 14.81
N ASP A 53 -17.52 -24.26 14.77
CA ASP A 53 -18.29 -24.18 13.54
C ASP A 53 -18.26 -22.73 12.99
N ILE A 54 -17.22 -22.45 12.20
CA ILE A 54 -17.00 -21.13 11.57
C ILE A 54 -18.16 -20.78 10.64
N SER A 55 -19.01 -21.74 10.23
CA SER A 55 -20.17 -21.46 9.37
C SER A 55 -21.17 -20.49 10.01
N LYS A 56 -21.27 -20.41 11.35
CA LYS A 56 -22.16 -19.46 12.05
C LYS A 56 -21.49 -18.12 12.40
N MET A 57 -20.16 -18.05 12.32
CA MET A 57 -19.36 -16.85 12.60
C MET A 57 -18.73 -16.27 11.32
N GLN A 58 -18.89 -16.94 10.17
CA GLN A 58 -18.63 -16.40 8.84
C GLN A 58 -19.58 -15.21 8.64
N LYS A 59 -19.16 -14.03 9.13
CA LYS A 59 -19.51 -12.77 8.47
C LYS A 59 -19.30 -13.04 6.98
N PRO A 60 -20.31 -12.83 6.13
CA PRO A 60 -20.22 -13.14 4.71
C PRO A 60 -18.90 -12.58 4.22
N HIS A 61 -18.10 -13.45 3.60
CA HIS A 61 -16.79 -13.14 3.07
C HIS A 61 -16.94 -11.87 2.24
N LYS A 62 -16.63 -10.70 2.82
CA LYS A 62 -16.90 -9.42 2.17
C LYS A 62 -15.82 -9.28 1.10
N PRO A 63 -16.09 -9.64 -0.17
CA PRO A 63 -15.05 -9.79 -1.19
C PRO A 63 -14.43 -8.43 -1.55
N GLY A 64 -15.03 -7.34 -1.04
CA GLY A 64 -14.58 -5.97 -1.21
C GLY A 64 -13.24 -5.63 -0.56
N GLY A 65 -12.73 -6.41 0.41
CA GLY A 65 -11.46 -6.09 1.08
C GLY A 65 -10.26 -6.11 0.11
N ALA A 66 -10.16 -7.17 -0.70
CA ALA A 66 -9.11 -7.31 -1.71
C ALA A 66 -9.29 -6.29 -2.86
N ILE A 67 -10.52 -6.03 -3.27
CA ILE A 67 -10.84 -5.07 -4.35
C ILE A 67 -10.45 -3.64 -3.96
N LYS A 68 -10.71 -3.23 -2.71
CA LYS A 68 -10.29 -1.92 -2.19
C LYS A 68 -8.77 -1.78 -2.19
N PHE A 69 -8.05 -2.81 -1.78
CA PHE A 69 -6.58 -2.80 -1.73
C PHE A 69 -5.97 -2.81 -3.13
N ALA A 70 -6.53 -3.59 -4.06
CA ALA A 70 -6.11 -3.61 -5.46
C ALA A 70 -6.32 -2.25 -6.14
N LEU A 71 -7.49 -1.62 -5.94
CA LEU A 71 -7.76 -0.31 -6.55
C LEU A 71 -6.90 0.81 -5.95
N MET A 72 -6.59 0.73 -4.64
CA MET A 72 -5.66 1.65 -4.00
C MET A 72 -4.23 1.47 -4.57
N ALA A 73 -3.75 0.23 -4.73
CA ALA A 73 -2.43 -0.04 -5.30
C ALA A 73 -2.31 0.47 -6.74
N VAL A 74 -3.36 0.28 -7.56
CA VAL A 74 -3.43 0.82 -8.92
C VAL A 74 -3.45 2.35 -8.91
N GLY A 75 -4.22 2.99 -8.03
CA GLY A 75 -4.27 4.45 -7.90
C GLY A 75 -2.92 5.07 -7.53
N VAL A 76 -2.18 4.46 -6.61
CA VAL A 76 -0.82 4.88 -6.25
C VAL A 76 0.16 4.68 -7.40
N GLY A 77 0.10 3.54 -8.08
CA GLY A 77 0.97 3.25 -9.24
C GLY A 77 0.77 4.23 -10.39
N ILE A 78 -0.49 4.52 -10.74
CA ILE A 78 -0.83 5.52 -11.77
C ILE A 78 -0.41 6.92 -11.32
N GLY A 79 -0.66 7.28 -10.06
CA GLY A 79 -0.28 8.58 -9.51
C GLY A 79 1.23 8.83 -9.58
N LEU A 80 2.05 7.82 -9.26
CA LEU A 80 3.50 7.90 -9.35
C LEU A 80 3.99 8.05 -10.80
N PHE A 81 3.39 7.30 -11.72
CA PHE A 81 3.72 7.40 -13.15
C PHE A 81 3.39 8.79 -13.70
N VAL A 82 2.20 9.31 -13.42
CA VAL A 82 1.77 10.63 -13.87
C VAL A 82 2.61 11.74 -13.21
N ALA A 83 2.96 11.61 -11.93
CA ALA A 83 3.86 12.54 -11.25
C ALA A 83 5.22 12.60 -11.94
N SER A 84 5.82 11.45 -12.27
CA SER A 84 7.12 11.40 -12.94
C SER A 84 7.11 12.04 -14.33
N VAL A 85 6.00 11.87 -15.06
CA VAL A 85 5.81 12.54 -16.35
C VAL A 85 5.67 14.06 -16.15
N LEU A 86 4.84 14.52 -15.20
CA LEU A 86 4.64 15.96 -14.94
C LEU A 86 5.91 16.65 -14.45
N ASP A 87 6.71 15.97 -13.63
CA ASP A 87 8.01 16.42 -13.12
C ASP A 87 8.96 16.79 -14.27
N SER A 88 8.88 16.07 -15.38
CA SER A 88 9.69 16.34 -16.57
C SER A 88 9.23 17.58 -17.36
N TYR A 89 7.98 18.03 -17.17
CA TYR A 89 7.41 19.19 -17.86
C TYR A 89 7.32 20.44 -17.00
N THR A 90 7.37 20.30 -15.67
CA THR A 90 7.10 21.36 -14.72
C THR A 90 8.26 21.49 -13.74
N SER A 91 8.94 22.65 -13.70
CA SER A 91 10.02 22.95 -12.75
C SER A 91 9.53 23.30 -11.34
N ILE A 92 8.46 22.66 -10.87
CA ILE A 92 7.97 22.79 -9.49
C ILE A 92 8.70 21.75 -8.64
N ASP A 93 8.95 22.10 -7.38
CA ASP A 93 9.58 21.25 -6.37
C ASP A 93 9.13 19.78 -6.47
N ASN A 94 10.06 18.93 -6.94
CA ASN A 94 9.79 17.56 -7.35
C ASN A 94 9.09 16.79 -6.21
N GLU A 95 9.56 16.96 -4.97
CA GLU A 95 9.07 16.21 -3.81
C GLU A 95 7.59 16.49 -3.52
N ALA A 96 7.19 17.77 -3.49
CA ALA A 96 5.82 18.16 -3.23
C ALA A 96 4.85 17.65 -4.31
N LEU A 97 5.30 17.62 -5.57
CA LEU A 97 4.50 17.13 -6.69
C LEU A 97 4.25 15.61 -6.58
N TYR A 98 5.29 14.82 -6.27
CA TYR A 98 5.13 13.38 -6.04
C TYR A 98 4.18 13.10 -4.86
N PHE A 99 4.35 13.80 -3.74
CA PHE A 99 3.47 13.63 -2.58
C PHE A 99 2.01 13.98 -2.89
N ALA A 100 1.77 15.12 -3.56
CA ALA A 100 0.43 15.55 -3.91
C ALA A 100 -0.26 14.57 -4.87
N MET A 101 0.43 14.13 -5.92
CA MET A 101 -0.16 13.23 -6.94
C MET A 101 -0.48 11.85 -6.37
N ILE A 102 0.40 11.29 -5.52
CA ILE A 102 0.16 10.01 -4.85
C ILE A 102 -1.03 10.11 -3.90
N PHE A 103 -1.16 11.21 -3.15
CA PHE A 103 -2.26 11.39 -2.21
C PHE A 103 -3.61 11.58 -2.92
N ILE A 104 -3.62 12.36 -4.00
CA ILE A 104 -4.82 12.59 -4.81
C ILE A 104 -5.24 11.32 -5.56
N CYS A 105 -4.34 10.69 -6.31
CA CYS A 105 -4.66 9.49 -7.08
C CYS A 105 -4.89 8.26 -6.20
N GLY A 106 -4.09 8.09 -5.13
CA GLY A 106 -4.29 7.05 -4.13
C GLY A 106 -5.60 7.21 -3.36
N GLY A 107 -5.94 8.45 -2.97
CA GLY A 107 -7.21 8.78 -2.32
C GLY A 107 -8.43 8.55 -3.21
N ALA A 108 -8.36 8.98 -4.47
CA ALA A 108 -9.41 8.73 -5.46
C ALA A 108 -9.58 7.23 -5.75
N GLY A 109 -8.47 6.48 -5.87
CA GLY A 109 -8.48 5.03 -6.05
C GLY A 109 -9.15 4.30 -4.88
N LEU A 110 -8.92 4.74 -3.64
CA LEU A 110 -9.61 4.18 -2.47
C LEU A 110 -11.12 4.51 -2.46
N PHE A 111 -11.48 5.74 -2.82
CA PHE A 111 -12.88 6.19 -2.88
C PHE A 111 -13.69 5.38 -3.91
N VAL A 112 -13.15 5.19 -5.11
CA VAL A 112 -13.76 4.38 -6.17
C VAL A 112 -13.80 2.90 -5.75
N GLY A 113 -12.74 2.40 -5.12
CA GLY A 113 -12.66 1.02 -4.63
C GLY A 113 -13.72 0.70 -3.58
N ASN A 114 -14.03 1.68 -2.72
CA ASN A 114 -15.09 1.53 -1.74
C ASN A 114 -16.48 1.52 -2.39
N GLN A 115 -16.75 2.41 -3.35
CA GLN A 115 -18.02 2.41 -4.08
C GLN A 115 -18.26 1.12 -4.87
N ILE A 116 -17.23 0.59 -5.54
CA ILE A 116 -17.36 -0.66 -6.31
C ILE A 116 -17.57 -1.85 -5.37
N ALA A 117 -16.85 -1.89 -4.24
CA ALA A 117 -17.04 -2.93 -3.24
C ALA A 117 -18.45 -2.90 -2.64
N ASP A 118 -19.00 -1.73 -2.35
CA ASP A 118 -20.34 -1.59 -1.78
C ASP A 118 -21.43 -1.95 -2.81
N LYS A 119 -21.21 -1.70 -4.10
CA LYS A 119 -22.08 -2.16 -5.19
C LYS A 119 -22.09 -3.68 -5.34
N LYS A 120 -20.92 -4.32 -5.37
CA LYS A 120 -20.83 -5.78 -5.51
C LYS A 120 -21.50 -6.55 -4.37
N ILE A 121 -21.42 -6.01 -3.15
CA ILE A 121 -22.11 -6.60 -1.99
C ILE A 121 -23.63 -6.47 -2.11
N LYS A 122 -24.11 -5.42 -2.78
CA LYS A 122 -25.54 -5.21 -3.03
C LYS A 122 -26.07 -6.19 -4.08
N GLU A 123 -25.31 -6.40 -5.16
CA GLU A 123 -25.62 -7.36 -6.22
C GLU A 123 -25.64 -8.81 -5.70
N GLU A 124 -24.67 -9.21 -4.86
CA GLU A 124 -24.67 -10.55 -4.23
C GLU A 124 -25.87 -10.78 -3.31
N ARG A 125 -26.46 -9.72 -2.73
CA ARG A 125 -27.64 -9.80 -1.88
C ARG A 125 -28.95 -9.88 -2.67
N GLU A 126 -28.95 -9.42 -3.93
CA GLU A 126 -30.10 -9.44 -4.84
C GLU A 126 -30.13 -10.71 -5.71
N ALA A 127 -28.98 -11.29 -6.05
CA ALA A 127 -28.89 -12.56 -6.79
C ALA A 127 -29.04 -13.82 -5.93
N GLY A 128 -29.11 -13.67 -4.60
CA GLY A 128 -29.34 -14.75 -3.64
C GLY A 128 -30.78 -14.86 -3.12
N MET A 129 -31.71 -14.08 -3.69
CA MET A 129 -33.17 -14.24 -3.53
C MET A 129 -33.76 -14.87 -4.79
#